data_AF-A0A812LBJ9-F1
#
_entry.id   AF-A0A812LBJ9-F1
#
_cell.length_a   1.000
_cell.length_b   1.000
_cell.length_c   1.000
_cell.angle_alpha   90.00
_cell.angle_beta   90.00
_cell.angle_gamma   90.00
#
_symmetry.space_group_name_H-M   'P 1'
#
loop_
_entity.id
_entity.type
_entity.pdbx_description
1 polymer ?
#
loop_
_entity_poly.entity_id
_entity_poly.type
_entity_poly.pdbx_seq_one_letter_code
_entity_poly.pdbx_strand_id
1 'polypeptide(L)'
;MGYKWVPTSSFATETSSRLCFVQFCLSGGVVIGNPAETEPPTYEVEQVGRKHNGDPTYQAVLNIKGQGGRIRSLRAPPRANEDDAKDDGEEMKDCFMKHGMPGLRELQQKQRRSRIS
;
A
#
# COMPACT_ATOMS: atom_id res chain seq x y z
N MET A 1 -51.53 -4.46 44.00
CA MET A 1 -50.15 -4.65 44.50
C MET A 1 -49.79 -6.11 44.27
N GLY A 2 -48.72 -6.53 43.60
CA GLY A 2 -47.66 -5.81 42.90
C GLY A 2 -47.15 -6.67 41.73
N TYR A 3 -46.64 -6.02 40.70
CA TYR A 3 -46.08 -6.68 39.54
C TYR A 3 -44.62 -7.03 39.81
N LYS A 4 -44.30 -8.32 39.69
CA LYS A 4 -42.99 -8.91 39.97
C LYS A 4 -42.08 -8.65 38.77
N TRP A 5 -41.02 -7.87 39.00
CA TRP A 5 -39.98 -7.53 38.02
C TRP A 5 -39.12 -8.77 37.73
N VAL A 6 -38.90 -9.08 36.45
CA VAL A 6 -37.98 -10.15 36.01
C VAL A 6 -36.82 -9.48 35.27
N PRO A 7 -35.55 -9.66 35.69
CA PRO A 7 -34.42 -9.12 34.96
C PRO A 7 -34.08 -10.02 33.76
N THR A 8 -34.21 -9.47 32.55
CA THR A 8 -33.67 -10.07 31.33
C THR A 8 -32.17 -9.83 31.24
N SER A 9 -31.39 -10.71 31.87
CA SER A 9 -29.97 -10.87 31.58
C SER A 9 -29.79 -11.71 30.33
N SER A 10 -29.32 -11.12 29.24
CA SER A 10 -28.60 -11.81 28.16
C SER A 10 -27.92 -10.76 27.28
N PHE A 11 -26.74 -10.31 27.73
CA PHE A 11 -25.79 -9.60 26.89
C PHE A 11 -25.29 -10.60 25.84
N ALA A 12 -25.87 -10.55 24.65
CA ALA A 12 -25.37 -11.24 23.49
C ALA A 12 -24.04 -10.59 23.08
N THR A 13 -22.93 -11.29 23.32
CA THR A 13 -21.65 -11.00 22.68
C THR A 13 -21.77 -11.40 21.22
N GLU A 14 -22.28 -10.48 20.40
CA GLU A 14 -22.26 -10.64 18.95
C GLU A 14 -20.85 -10.26 18.47
N THR A 15 -20.00 -11.28 18.36
CA THR A 15 -18.82 -11.26 17.49
C THR A 15 -19.30 -11.11 16.04
N SER A 16 -19.69 -9.90 15.66
CA SER A 16 -19.95 -9.54 14.28
C SER A 16 -18.63 -9.22 13.61
N SER A 17 -17.90 -10.29 13.33
CA SER A 17 -16.88 -10.35 12.29
C SER A 17 -17.59 -10.06 10.97
N ARG A 18 -17.89 -8.79 10.71
CA ARG A 18 -18.15 -8.30 9.36
C ARG A 18 -16.85 -8.49 8.59
N LEU A 19 -16.69 -9.70 8.09
CA LEU A 19 -16.10 -9.97 6.81
C LEU A 19 -16.74 -8.99 5.84
N CYS A 20 -16.14 -7.81 5.73
CA CYS A 20 -16.11 -7.10 4.47
C CYS A 20 -15.54 -8.10 3.48
N PHE A 21 -16.46 -8.83 2.86
CA PHE A 21 -16.27 -9.54 1.62
C PHE A 21 -15.93 -8.44 0.61
N VAL A 22 -14.67 -7.98 0.65
CA VAL A 22 -14.11 -7.07 -0.33
C VAL A 22 -14.12 -7.90 -1.59
N GLN A 23 -15.16 -7.62 -2.37
CA GLN A 23 -15.33 -7.95 -3.77
C GLN A 23 -13.97 -8.11 -4.43
N PHE A 24 -13.59 -9.38 -4.60
CA PHE A 24 -12.40 -9.77 -5.33
C PHE A 24 -12.64 -9.34 -6.77
N CYS A 25 -12.22 -8.13 -7.12
CA CYS A 25 -12.12 -7.72 -8.51
C CYS A 25 -11.14 -8.69 -9.18
N LEU A 26 -11.70 -9.65 -9.92
CA LEU A 26 -11.00 -10.52 -10.86
C LEU A 26 -10.47 -9.66 -12.02
N SER A 27 -9.49 -8.80 -11.75
CA SER A 27 -8.86 -7.92 -12.72
C SER A 27 -7.41 -8.30 -12.87
N GLY A 28 -7.13 -9.42 -13.56
CA GLY A 28 -5.82 -9.76 -14.15
C GLY A 28 -4.59 -9.45 -13.30
N GLY A 29 -4.72 -9.51 -11.98
CA GLY A 29 -3.77 -8.90 -11.06
C GLY A 29 -2.54 -9.77 -10.93
N VAL A 30 -1.36 -9.16 -10.94
CA VAL A 30 -0.14 -9.85 -10.53
C VAL A 30 -0.34 -10.31 -9.08
N VAL A 31 -0.40 -11.63 -8.87
CA VAL A 31 -0.45 -12.24 -7.55
C VAL A 31 0.95 -12.10 -6.95
N ILE A 32 1.08 -11.23 -5.97
CA ILE A 32 2.34 -11.04 -5.25
C ILE A 32 2.28 -11.96 -4.04
N GLY A 33 3.25 -12.87 -3.95
CA GLY A 33 3.36 -13.85 -2.87
C GLY A 33 3.80 -13.22 -1.56
N ASN A 34 4.07 -14.09 -0.58
CA ASN A 34 4.59 -13.69 0.72
C ASN A 34 5.98 -13.03 0.52
N PRO A 35 6.28 -11.85 1.11
CA PRO A 35 7.56 -11.16 0.90
C PRO A 35 8.80 -12.00 1.27
N ALA A 36 8.66 -13.00 2.16
CA ALA A 36 9.74 -13.91 2.52
C ALA A 36 10.08 -14.96 1.44
N GLU A 37 9.13 -15.27 0.56
CA GLU A 37 9.27 -16.27 -0.52
C GLU A 37 9.51 -15.62 -1.89
N THR A 38 9.41 -14.29 -1.95
CA THR A 38 9.52 -13.52 -3.19
C THR A 38 10.93 -12.93 -3.30
N GLU A 39 11.46 -12.83 -4.52
CA GLU A 39 12.73 -12.13 -4.75
C GLU A 39 12.67 -10.69 -4.21
N PRO A 40 13.78 -10.16 -3.67
CA PRO A 40 13.81 -8.81 -3.15
C PRO A 40 13.47 -7.82 -4.27
N PRO A 41 12.55 -6.87 -4.03
CA PRO A 41 12.16 -5.92 -5.05
C PRO A 41 13.34 -4.98 -5.36
N THR A 42 13.49 -4.64 -6.64
CA THR A 42 14.47 -3.66 -7.10
C THR A 42 13.78 -2.32 -7.29
N TYR A 43 14.49 -1.22 -7.05
CA TYR A 43 14.00 0.10 -7.39
C TYR A 43 14.98 0.76 -8.37
N GLU A 44 14.42 1.58 -9.25
CA GLU A 44 15.14 2.39 -10.22
C GLU A 44 14.63 3.83 -10.09
N VAL A 45 15.51 4.82 -10.27
CA VAL A 45 15.12 6.22 -10.27
C VAL A 45 15.10 6.70 -11.70
N GLU A 46 13.92 7.09 -12.17
CA GLU A 46 13.70 7.56 -13.53
C GLU A 46 13.42 9.07 -13.55
N GLN A 47 13.92 9.76 -14.57
CA GLN A 47 13.54 11.14 -14.86
C GLN A 47 12.27 11.14 -15.73
N VAL A 48 11.13 11.54 -15.15
CA VAL A 48 9.80 11.32 -15.76
C VAL A 48 9.35 12.49 -16.62
N GLY A 49 9.75 13.71 -16.26
CA GLY A 49 9.28 14.90 -16.96
C GLY A 49 9.87 16.18 -16.40
N ARG A 50 9.61 17.28 -17.11
CA ARG A 50 9.98 18.63 -16.68
C ARG A 50 8.73 19.34 -16.15
N LYS A 51 8.86 20.07 -15.04
CA LYS A 51 7.79 20.98 -14.59
C LYS A 51 7.62 22.12 -15.60
N HIS A 52 6.53 22.87 -15.48
CA HIS A 52 6.29 24.07 -16.30
C HIS A 52 7.44 25.11 -16.20
N ASN A 53 8.17 25.11 -15.08
CA ASN A 53 9.36 25.93 -14.87
C ASN A 53 10.64 25.41 -15.55
N GLY A 54 10.60 24.24 -16.20
CA GLY A 54 11.76 23.62 -16.85
C GLY A 54 12.57 22.68 -15.96
N ASP A 55 12.34 22.67 -14.64
CA ASP A 55 13.06 21.80 -13.71
C ASP A 55 12.76 20.31 -13.95
N PRO A 56 13.79 19.44 -13.95
CA PRO A 56 13.60 18.00 -14.04
C PRO A 56 12.89 17.47 -12.79
N THR A 57 12.09 16.43 -12.99
CA THR A 57 11.48 15.67 -11.90
C THR A 57 11.92 14.22 -11.95
N TYR A 58 12.19 13.68 -10.77
CA TYR A 58 12.65 12.32 -10.57
C TYR A 58 11.57 11.51 -9.87
N GLN A 59 11.45 10.23 -10.20
CA GLN A 59 10.47 9.32 -9.62
C GLN A 59 11.14 7.97 -9.37
N ALA A 60 10.97 7.44 -8.16
CA ALA A 60 11.34 6.06 -7.87
C ALA A 60 10.30 5.09 -8.45
N VAL A 61 10.78 4.05 -9.12
CA VAL A 61 9.98 2.96 -9.66
C VAL A 61 10.43 1.66 -9.01
N LEU A 62 9.57 1.10 -8.16
CA LEU A 62 9.78 -0.19 -7.50
C LEU A 62 9.23 -1.31 -8.38
N ASN A 63 10.09 -2.24 -8.78
CA ASN A 63 9.76 -3.42 -9.56
C ASN A 63 9.66 -4.65 -8.66
N ILE A 64 8.45 -5.20 -8.52
CA ILE A 64 8.16 -6.38 -7.71
C ILE A 64 7.86 -7.54 -8.64
N LYS A 65 8.65 -8.62 -8.57
CA LYS A 65 8.35 -9.87 -9.28
C LYS A 65 7.24 -10.62 -8.53
N GLY A 66 6.11 -10.85 -9.19
CA GLY A 66 5.01 -11.67 -8.66
C GLY A 66 5.11 -13.14 -9.08
N GLN A 67 4.17 -13.94 -8.61
CA GLN A 67 4.03 -15.34 -8.99
C GLN A 67 3.74 -15.46 -10.50
N GLY A 68 4.43 -16.40 -11.15
CA GLY A 68 4.33 -16.60 -12.61
C GLY A 68 5.17 -15.64 -13.45
N GLY A 69 6.19 -14.99 -12.86
CA GLY A 69 7.16 -14.17 -13.58
C GLY A 69 6.65 -12.80 -14.02
N ARG A 70 5.44 -12.41 -13.62
CA ARG A 70 4.88 -11.09 -13.92
C ARG A 70 5.49 -10.03 -13.02
N ILE A 71 6.03 -8.97 -13.61
CA ILE A 71 6.58 -7.84 -12.85
C ILE A 71 5.48 -6.80 -12.65
N ARG A 72 5.30 -6.38 -11.41
CA ARG A 72 4.45 -5.24 -11.05
C ARG A 72 5.35 -4.07 -10.69
N SER A 73 5.31 -3.03 -11.52
CA SER A 73 5.99 -1.78 -11.24
C SER A 73 5.07 -0.84 -10.45
N LEU A 74 5.56 -0.29 -9.35
CA LEU A 74 4.91 0.71 -8.53
C LEU A 74 5.73 1.98 -8.55
N ARG A 75 5.07 3.13 -8.69
CA ARG A 75 5.75 4.41 -8.83
C ARG A 75 5.52 5.29 -7.60
N ALA A 76 6.60 5.87 -7.08
CA ALA A 76 6.59 6.88 -6.03
C ALA A 76 6.03 8.22 -6.55
N PRO A 77 5.77 9.22 -5.71
CA PRO A 77 5.49 10.57 -6.19
C PRO A 77 6.70 11.18 -6.93
N PRO A 78 6.47 12.06 -7.91
CA PRO A 78 7.58 12.80 -8.53
C PRO A 78 8.15 13.84 -7.56
N ARG A 79 9.47 13.82 -7.38
CA ARG A 79 10.27 14.76 -6.57
C ARG A 79 11.06 15.71 -7.46
N ALA A 80 11.46 16.84 -6.88
CA ALA A 80 12.33 17.81 -7.55
C ALA A 80 13.81 17.39 -7.50
N ASN A 81 14.22 16.75 -6.40
CA ASN A 81 15.58 16.26 -6.22
C ASN A 81 15.64 14.75 -6.48
N GLU A 82 16.80 14.30 -6.97
CA GLU A 82 17.06 12.88 -7.18
C GLU A 82 17.23 12.13 -5.84
N ASP A 83 17.86 12.77 -4.85
CA ASP A 83 18.11 12.18 -3.54
C ASP A 83 16.79 11.89 -2.80
N ASP A 84 15.86 12.84 -2.79
CA ASP A 84 14.51 12.62 -2.24
C ASP A 84 13.78 11.44 -2.92
N ALA A 85 14.02 11.24 -4.23
CA ALA A 85 13.44 10.13 -4.98
C ALA A 85 14.12 8.78 -4.65
N LYS A 86 15.42 8.79 -4.32
CA LYS A 86 16.14 7.60 -3.85
C LYS A 86 15.64 7.19 -2.46
N ASP A 87 15.48 8.14 -1.56
CA ASP A 87 14.96 7.91 -0.21
C ASP A 87 13.55 7.31 -0.25
N ASP A 88 12.66 7.87 -1.09
CA ASP A 88 11.32 7.30 -1.32
C ASP A 88 11.40 5.85 -1.86
N GLY A 89 12.38 5.55 -2.73
CA GLY A 89 12.62 4.22 -3.29
C GLY A 89 13.07 3.20 -2.25
N GLU A 90 14.01 3.59 -1.37
CA GLU A 90 14.45 2.78 -0.24
C GLU A 90 13.32 2.56 0.77
N GLU A 91 12.56 3.60 1.12
CA GLU A 91 11.42 3.49 2.04
C GLU A 91 10.36 2.54 1.48
N MET A 92 10.08 2.59 0.18
CA MET A 92 9.16 1.67 -0.50
C MET A 92 9.67 0.23 -0.46
N LYS A 93 10.96 0.01 -0.73
CA LYS A 93 11.59 -1.32 -0.65
C LYS A 93 11.47 -1.90 0.77
N ASP A 94 11.83 -1.12 1.78
CA ASP A 94 11.79 -1.52 3.18
C ASP A 94 10.36 -1.79 3.66
N CYS A 95 9.41 -0.94 3.26
CA CYS A 95 8.00 -1.12 3.59
C CYS A 95 7.44 -2.42 3.00
N PHE A 96 7.84 -2.75 1.76
CA PHE A 96 7.46 -4.02 1.14
C PHE A 96 8.04 -5.21 1.90
N MET A 97 9.32 -5.16 2.29
CA MET A 97 9.96 -6.25 3.03
C MET A 97 9.33 -6.47 4.42
N LYS A 98 8.89 -5.39 5.10
CA LYS A 98 8.30 -5.45 6.45
C LYS A 98 6.82 -5.79 6.46
N HIS A 99 6.03 -5.18 5.58
CA HIS A 99 4.57 -5.19 5.63
C HIS A 99 3.93 -5.75 4.35
N GLY A 100 4.72 -6.09 3.34
CA GLY A 100 4.24 -6.56 2.05
C GLY A 100 3.46 -5.50 1.26
N MET A 101 2.58 -5.98 0.38
CA MET A 101 1.71 -5.13 -0.45
C MET A 101 0.73 -4.21 0.31
N PRO A 102 0.12 -4.58 1.45
CA PRO A 102 -0.77 -3.65 2.15
C PRO A 102 0.00 -2.43 2.69
N GLY A 103 1.20 -2.62 3.24
CA GLY A 103 2.03 -1.50 3.70
C GLY A 103 2.41 -0.53 2.58
N LEU A 104 2.77 -1.04 1.40
CA LEU A 104 3.04 -0.19 0.23
C LEU A 104 1.83 0.67 -0.18
N ARG A 105 0.60 0.15 -0.06
CA ARG A 105 -0.61 0.92 -0.38
C ARG A 105 -0.83 2.05 0.62
N GLU A 106 -0.61 1.79 1.90
CA GLU A 106 -0.71 2.79 2.96
C GLU A 106 0.35 3.88 2.80
N LEU A 107 1.59 3.48 2.50
CA LEU A 107 2.70 4.39 2.24
C LEU A 107 2.40 5.29 1.02
N GLN A 108 1.89 4.73 -0.08
CA GLN A 108 1.44 5.53 -1.22
C GLN A 108 0.30 6.50 -0.86
N GLN A 109 -0.66 6.09 -0.03
CA GLN A 109 -1.72 6.98 0.43
C GLN A 109 -1.17 8.12 1.29
N LYS A 110 -0.24 7.81 2.20
CA LYS A 110 0.41 8.80 3.07
C LYS A 110 1.19 9.82 2.24
N GLN A 111 2.03 9.36 1.33
CA GLN A 111 2.81 10.21 0.44
C GLN A 111 1.91 11.12 -0.41
N ARG A 112 0.80 10.60 -0.95
CA ARG A 112 -0.18 11.42 -1.70
C ARG A 112 -0.87 12.48 -0.83
N ARG A 113 -1.22 12.15 0.42
CA ARG A 113 -1.88 13.09 1.35
C ARG A 113 -0.92 14.18 1.84
N SER A 114 0.35 13.84 2.06
CA SER A 114 1.36 14.79 2.56
C SER A 114 1.62 15.98 1.63
N ARG A 115 1.21 15.90 0.36
CA ARG A 115 1.33 17.00 -0.62
C ARG A 115 0.36 18.17 -0.36
N ILE A 116 -0.72 17.98 0.40
CA ILE A 116 -1.79 18.97 0.57
C ILE A 116 -1.63 19.81 1.86
N SER A 117 -0.54 19.62 2.62
CA SER A 117 -0.27 20.37 3.85
C SER A 117 0.48 21.67 3.62
#